data_AF-A0A519TDB4-F1
#
_entry.id   AF-A0A519TDB4-F1
#
_cell.length_a   1.000
_cell.length_b   1.000
_cell.length_c   1.000
_cell.angle_alpha   90.00
_cell.angle_beta   90.00
_cell.angle_gamma   90.00
#
_symmetry.space_group_name_H-M   'P 1'
#
loop_
_entity.id
_entity.type
_entity.pdbx_description
1 polymer ?
#
loop_
_entity_poly.entity_id
_entity_poly.type
_entity_poly.pdbx_seq_one_letter_code
_entity_poly.pdbx_strand_id
1 'polypeptide(L)'
;MVKNLVIVESPAKAKTIEGYLGADFVVRSSYGHVRDLPKDNNAVDVANGFKPTYVVDADKRELISQLKKLAKEAETVWLASDDDREGEAISWHLSETLNLKADKTKRIVFREITKPAILAAIQNPREINLDLVNAQQARRVLDRLVGFELSPVLWRKVKAGLSAGRVQSVAVRLVVDREREINKHTATSAYRVVARFDAGQGTTLEAELPTRYKTREEAETFLTRCIGATYSINSLDKKPGKRSPAAPFTTSTLQQEASRKLGFSVAQTMTVAQKLYEAGRISYMRTDSVNLSEEARKGAREAIEAAYGAEYALERQFKTKSASAQEAHEAIRPTDFKQVKAGADASEQRLYDLIRKRAMGSQMADALIERTTAVIGISTQPGTTFSATGEVITFEGFLKAYAESKDDEDAPADGESSFSRGLPPLSVGQNLPLQT
;
A
#
# COMPACT_ATOMS: atom_id res chain seq x y z
N MET A 1 40.91 4.92 19.27
CA MET A 1 40.42 3.55 19.05
C MET A 1 38.94 3.63 18.73
N VAL A 2 38.45 2.84 17.78
CA VAL A 2 37.01 2.71 17.53
C VAL A 2 36.44 1.91 18.70
N LYS A 3 35.53 2.47 19.50
CA LYS A 3 34.93 1.71 20.60
C LYS A 3 33.84 0.79 20.05
N ASN A 4 32.94 1.35 19.26
CA ASN A 4 31.84 0.62 18.62
C ASN A 4 31.83 0.85 17.11
N LEU A 5 31.81 -0.23 16.32
CA LEU A 5 31.57 -0.16 14.88
C LEU A 5 30.15 -0.61 14.59
N VAL A 6 29.33 0.22 13.94
CA VAL A 6 27.99 -0.15 13.48
C VAL A 6 28.01 -0.30 11.96
N ILE A 7 27.48 -1.41 11.45
CA ILE A 7 27.40 -1.69 10.01
C ILE A 7 25.93 -1.74 9.59
N VAL A 8 25.57 -0.91 8.60
CA VAL A 8 24.23 -0.79 8.00
C VAL A 8 24.28 -0.95 6.49
N GLU A 9 23.15 -1.06 5.80
CA GLU A 9 23.14 -1.34 4.36
C GLU A 9 23.38 -0.12 3.48
N SER A 10 23.01 1.08 3.93
CA SER A 10 23.04 2.28 3.08
C SER A 10 23.75 3.46 3.74
N PRO A 11 24.38 4.36 2.95
CA PRO A 11 25.05 5.55 3.49
C PRO A 11 24.10 6.53 4.18
N ALA A 12 22.86 6.67 3.69
CA ALA A 12 21.87 7.55 4.29
C ALA A 12 21.49 7.08 5.70
N LYS A 13 21.22 5.78 5.86
CA LYS A 13 20.97 5.13 7.15
C LYS A 13 22.16 5.29 8.10
N ALA A 14 23.38 5.16 7.58
CA ALA A 14 24.60 5.34 8.37
C ALA A 14 24.68 6.75 8.96
N LYS A 15 24.47 7.77 8.12
CA LYS A 15 24.49 9.18 8.54
C LYS A 15 23.42 9.49 9.59
N THR A 16 22.20 8.99 9.41
CA THR A 16 21.09 9.22 10.36
C THR A 16 21.39 8.57 11.72
N ILE A 17 21.84 7.32 11.74
CA ILE A 17 22.12 6.57 12.98
C ILE A 17 23.35 7.13 13.71
N GLU A 18 24.40 7.54 12.99
CA GLU A 18 25.60 8.15 13.58
C GLU A 18 25.24 9.42 14.36
N GLY A 19 24.31 10.23 13.83
CA GLY A 19 23.78 11.41 14.52
C GLY A 19 23.03 11.11 15.84
N TYR A 20 22.55 9.89 16.04
CA TYR A 20 21.82 9.50 17.26
C TYR A 20 22.71 8.85 18.32
N LEU A 21 23.72 8.08 17.90
CA LEU A 21 24.59 7.29 18.78
C LEU A 21 25.77 8.09 19.37
N GLY A 22 26.20 9.16 18.70
CA GLY A 22 27.26 10.05 19.19
C GLY A 22 28.69 9.52 18.95
N ALA A 23 29.67 10.17 19.57
CA ALA A 23 31.09 10.04 19.22
C ALA A 23 31.75 8.67 19.52
N ASP A 24 31.14 7.86 20.39
CA ASP A 24 31.64 6.52 20.74
C ASP A 24 31.35 5.46 19.66
N PHE A 25 30.57 5.82 18.64
CA PHE A 25 30.15 4.94 17.55
C PHE A 25 30.69 5.43 16.21
N VAL A 26 31.26 4.52 15.44
CA VAL A 26 31.63 4.73 14.04
C VAL A 26 30.63 3.94 13.20
N VAL A 27 29.85 4.62 12.36
CA VAL A 27 28.83 3.95 11.53
C VAL A 27 29.31 3.85 10.08
N ARG A 28 29.22 2.66 9.48
CA ARG A 28 29.65 2.40 8.10
C ARG A 28 28.58 1.63 7.32
N SER A 29 28.57 1.85 6.01
CA SER A 29 27.64 1.17 5.10
C SER A 29 28.31 -0.01 4.41
N SER A 30 27.59 -1.13 4.27
CA SER A 30 27.97 -2.28 3.44
C SER A 30 27.56 -2.11 1.96
N TYR A 31 26.76 -1.09 1.65
CA TYR A 31 26.13 -0.89 0.35
C TYR A 31 25.32 -2.12 -0.10
N GLY A 32 24.53 -2.67 0.82
CA GLY A 32 23.71 -3.87 0.63
C GLY A 32 24.47 -5.19 0.85
N HIS A 33 24.16 -6.18 0.02
CA HIS A 33 24.83 -7.48 0.00
C HIS A 33 26.32 -7.33 -0.35
N VAL A 34 27.16 -8.15 0.29
CA VAL A 34 28.62 -8.13 0.11
C VAL A 34 29.17 -9.38 -0.59
N ARG A 35 28.32 -10.40 -0.76
CA ARG A 35 28.63 -11.64 -1.45
C ARG A 35 27.36 -12.19 -2.09
N ASP A 36 27.53 -12.92 -3.18
CA ASP A 36 26.44 -13.58 -3.89
C ASP A 36 26.91 -14.92 -4.47
N LEU A 37 25.98 -15.70 -5.02
CA LEU A 37 26.26 -16.92 -5.77
C LEU A 37 27.04 -16.58 -7.05
N PRO A 38 28.11 -17.33 -7.40
CA PRO A 38 28.83 -17.13 -8.65
C PRO A 38 27.89 -17.32 -9.85
N LYS A 39 28.26 -16.79 -11.02
CA LYS A 39 27.39 -16.85 -12.22
C LYS A 39 27.39 -18.21 -12.93
N ASP A 40 28.28 -19.10 -12.53
CA ASP A 40 28.44 -20.43 -13.13
C ASP A 40 27.47 -21.48 -12.55
N ASN A 41 27.53 -22.68 -13.13
CA ASN A 41 26.65 -23.80 -12.83
C ASN A 41 26.96 -24.47 -11.49
N ASN A 42 28.12 -24.21 -10.89
CA ASN A 42 28.60 -24.90 -9.68
C ASN A 42 28.31 -24.08 -8.41
N ALA A 43 27.48 -23.04 -8.51
CA ALA A 43 27.11 -22.19 -7.40
C ALA A 43 26.36 -22.93 -6.27
N VAL A 44 25.67 -24.03 -6.57
CA VAL A 44 24.88 -24.83 -5.63
C VAL A 44 25.23 -26.29 -5.79
N ASP A 45 25.74 -26.91 -4.73
CA ASP A 45 26.01 -28.34 -4.69
C ASP A 45 24.74 -29.12 -4.33
N VAL A 46 24.00 -29.52 -5.36
CA VAL A 46 22.74 -30.26 -5.23
C VAL A 46 22.95 -31.66 -4.61
N ALA A 47 24.08 -32.30 -4.88
CA ALA A 47 24.38 -33.64 -4.38
C ALA A 47 24.63 -33.66 -2.86
N ASN A 48 25.21 -32.58 -2.33
CA ASN A 48 25.55 -32.47 -0.91
C ASN A 48 24.61 -31.51 -0.15
N GLY A 49 23.30 -31.69 -0.32
CA GLY A 49 22.30 -30.97 0.47
C GLY A 49 22.13 -29.50 0.10
N PHE A 50 22.29 -29.16 -1.18
CA PHE A 50 22.10 -27.81 -1.73
C PHE A 50 23.05 -26.75 -1.17
N LYS A 51 24.26 -27.15 -0.77
CA LYS A 51 25.24 -26.24 -0.18
C LYS A 51 25.61 -25.12 -1.18
N PRO A 52 25.32 -23.84 -0.87
CA PRO A 52 25.69 -22.74 -1.75
C PRO A 52 27.16 -22.35 -1.59
N THR A 53 27.81 -22.01 -2.70
CA THR A 53 29.10 -21.32 -2.70
C THR A 53 28.86 -19.83 -2.91
N TYR A 54 29.40 -19.00 -2.02
CA TYR A 54 29.32 -17.56 -2.13
C TYR A 54 30.67 -16.95 -2.43
N VAL A 55 30.67 -15.93 -3.28
CA VAL A 55 31.86 -15.16 -3.64
C VAL A 55 31.64 -13.69 -3.29
N VAL A 56 32.68 -13.03 -2.80
CA VAL A 56 32.65 -11.57 -2.58
C VAL A 56 32.62 -10.88 -3.93
N ASP A 57 31.67 -9.96 -4.11
CA ASP A 57 31.54 -9.21 -5.35
C ASP A 57 32.81 -8.38 -5.60
N ALA A 58 33.24 -8.30 -6.86
CA ALA A 58 34.53 -7.71 -7.22
C ALA A 58 34.63 -6.23 -6.81
N ASP A 59 33.52 -5.49 -6.93
CA ASP A 59 33.36 -4.09 -6.56
C ASP A 59 33.30 -3.86 -5.04
N LYS A 60 33.11 -4.91 -4.23
CA LYS A 60 33.03 -4.83 -2.76
C LYS A 60 34.34 -5.15 -2.04
N ARG A 61 35.39 -5.56 -2.76
CA ARG A 61 36.65 -6.02 -2.14
C ARG A 61 37.34 -4.94 -1.30
N GLU A 62 37.40 -3.71 -1.82
CA GLU A 62 38.02 -2.59 -1.09
C GLU A 62 37.22 -2.26 0.17
N LEU A 63 35.89 -2.17 0.05
CA LEU A 63 34.99 -1.95 1.18
C LEU A 63 35.16 -3.02 2.27
N ILE A 64 35.22 -4.30 1.89
CA ILE A 64 35.44 -5.39 2.84
C ILE A 64 36.80 -5.26 3.53
N SER A 65 37.85 -4.85 2.83
CA SER A 65 39.17 -4.59 3.43
C SER A 65 39.10 -3.49 4.50
N GLN A 66 38.40 -2.39 4.18
CA GLN A 66 38.19 -1.28 5.12
C GLN A 66 37.36 -1.70 6.34
N LEU A 67 36.25 -2.43 6.12
CA LEU A 67 35.41 -2.95 7.21
C LEU A 67 36.16 -3.95 8.09
N LYS A 68 37.01 -4.81 7.51
CA LYS A 68 37.88 -5.73 8.28
C LYS A 68 38.84 -4.99 9.18
N LYS A 69 39.44 -3.89 8.70
CA LYS A 69 40.34 -3.06 9.51
C LYS A 69 39.59 -2.46 10.71
N LEU A 70 38.46 -1.81 10.44
CA LEU A 70 37.64 -1.20 11.50
C LEU A 70 37.11 -2.23 12.50
N ALA A 71 36.68 -3.41 12.03
CA ALA A 71 36.19 -4.47 12.90
C ALA A 71 37.27 -5.04 13.84
N LYS A 72 38.54 -5.04 13.41
CA LYS A 72 39.67 -5.44 14.27
C LYS A 72 40.00 -4.39 15.33
N GLU A 73 39.82 -3.11 15.01
CA GLU A 73 40.06 -1.98 15.92
C GLU A 73 38.91 -1.77 16.92
N ALA A 74 37.71 -2.25 16.59
CA ALA A 74 36.50 -2.11 17.40
C ALA A 74 36.49 -3.03 18.63
N GLU A 75 36.01 -2.52 19.77
CA GLU A 75 35.70 -3.37 20.93
C GLU A 75 34.47 -4.24 20.66
N THR A 76 33.42 -3.62 20.09
CA THR A 76 32.16 -4.29 19.69
C THR A 76 31.77 -3.93 18.26
N VAL A 77 31.31 -4.92 17.50
CA VAL A 77 30.72 -4.75 16.16
C VAL A 77 29.21 -4.96 16.24
N TRP A 78 28.46 -3.99 15.75
CA TRP A 78 27.01 -3.96 15.75
C TRP A 78 26.48 -4.13 14.32
N LEU A 79 25.77 -5.21 14.07
CA LEU A 79 25.10 -5.47 12.80
C LEU A 79 23.68 -4.89 12.86
N ALA A 80 23.42 -3.86 12.06
CA ALA A 80 22.24 -3.01 12.15
C ALA A 80 21.44 -3.00 10.83
N SER A 81 21.39 -4.16 10.16
CA SER A 81 20.56 -4.34 8.97
C SER A 81 19.06 -4.33 9.29
N ASP A 82 18.23 -4.21 8.27
CA ASP A 82 16.77 -4.18 8.38
C ASP A 82 16.23 -5.46 9.05
N ASP A 83 15.06 -5.33 9.67
CA ASP A 83 14.38 -6.41 10.42
C ASP A 83 13.61 -7.35 9.47
N ASP A 84 14.21 -7.76 8.35
CA ASP A 84 13.65 -8.76 7.44
C ASP A 84 14.67 -9.86 7.13
N ARG A 85 14.23 -10.91 6.41
CA ARG A 85 15.12 -12.03 6.04
C ARG A 85 16.30 -11.61 5.15
N GLU A 86 16.15 -10.55 4.34
CA GLU A 86 17.23 -10.02 3.50
C GLU A 86 18.27 -9.33 4.37
N GLY A 87 17.84 -8.47 5.28
CA GLY A 87 18.69 -7.84 6.28
C GLY A 87 19.40 -8.87 7.15
N GLU A 88 18.71 -9.93 7.58
CA GLU A 88 19.34 -11.00 8.38
C GLU A 88 20.43 -11.74 7.59
N ALA A 89 20.19 -12.03 6.31
CA ALA A 89 21.18 -12.63 5.42
C ALA A 89 22.39 -11.71 5.18
N ILE A 90 22.18 -10.40 5.03
CA ILE A 90 23.27 -9.40 4.93
C ILE A 90 24.13 -9.42 6.21
N SER A 91 23.49 -9.39 7.39
CA SER A 91 24.19 -9.48 8.68
C SER A 91 25.02 -10.76 8.79
N TRP A 92 24.45 -11.90 8.39
CA TRP A 92 25.17 -13.17 8.36
C TRP A 92 26.35 -13.15 7.38
N HIS A 93 26.14 -12.69 6.15
CA HIS A 93 27.21 -12.54 5.15
C HIS A 93 28.34 -11.63 5.61
N LEU A 94 28.03 -10.52 6.29
CA LEU A 94 29.02 -9.63 6.89
C LEU A 94 29.81 -10.36 7.99
N SER A 95 29.12 -11.07 8.89
CA SER A 95 29.76 -11.86 9.96
C SER A 95 30.78 -12.86 9.40
N GLU A 96 30.36 -13.66 8.41
CA GLU A 96 31.19 -14.65 7.73
C GLU A 96 32.36 -14.00 6.99
N THR A 97 32.09 -12.95 6.21
CA THR A 97 33.09 -12.34 5.32
C THR A 97 34.16 -11.58 6.10
N LEU A 98 33.76 -10.93 7.21
CA LEU A 98 34.66 -10.18 8.09
C LEU A 98 35.32 -11.07 9.16
N ASN A 99 34.92 -12.35 9.26
CA ASN A 99 35.36 -13.29 10.30
C ASN A 99 35.14 -12.73 11.72
N LEU A 100 33.92 -12.23 11.97
CA LEU A 100 33.57 -11.63 13.25
C LEU A 100 33.44 -12.70 14.33
N LYS A 101 33.87 -12.37 15.56
CA LYS A 101 33.73 -13.26 16.71
C LYS A 101 32.40 -13.02 17.41
N ALA A 102 31.71 -14.09 17.81
CA ALA A 102 30.38 -14.02 18.41
C ALA A 102 30.34 -13.20 19.72
N ASP A 103 31.39 -13.28 20.53
CA ASP A 103 31.53 -12.54 21.80
C ASP A 103 31.62 -11.01 21.60
N LYS A 104 32.11 -10.58 20.44
CA LYS A 104 32.27 -9.16 20.07
C LYS A 104 31.22 -8.64 19.08
N THR A 105 30.24 -9.47 18.73
CA THR A 105 29.25 -9.13 17.70
C THR A 105 27.86 -9.07 18.28
N LYS A 106 27.12 -8.01 17.97
CA LYS A 106 25.74 -7.80 18.40
C LYS A 106 24.85 -7.52 17.19
N ARG A 107 23.66 -8.11 17.13
CA ARG A 107 22.64 -7.82 16.10
C ARG A 107 21.56 -6.93 16.72
N ILE A 108 21.30 -5.77 16.13
CA ILE A 108 20.24 -4.86 16.58
C ILE A 108 19.21 -4.69 15.49
N VAL A 109 17.93 -4.71 15.85
CA VAL A 109 16.80 -4.52 14.93
C VAL A 109 15.98 -3.32 15.35
N PHE A 110 15.42 -2.61 14.38
CA PHE A 110 14.53 -1.47 14.59
C PHE A 110 13.59 -1.34 13.41
N ARG A 111 12.42 -0.74 13.65
CA ARG A 111 11.33 -0.62 12.67
C ARG A 111 11.09 0.83 12.24
N GLU A 112 11.80 1.75 12.87
CA GLU A 112 11.90 3.16 12.52
C GLU A 112 13.25 3.71 12.97
N ILE A 113 13.74 4.72 12.27
CA ILE A 113 15.06 5.31 12.52
C ILE A 113 14.86 6.61 13.32
N THR A 114 14.48 6.44 14.58
CA THR A 114 14.35 7.52 15.57
C THR A 114 15.37 7.34 16.69
N LYS A 115 15.77 8.42 17.35
CA LYS A 115 16.74 8.35 18.46
C LYS A 115 16.30 7.37 19.56
N PRO A 116 15.04 7.39 20.05
CA PRO A 116 14.59 6.42 21.06
C PRO A 116 14.67 4.97 20.57
N ALA A 117 14.22 4.68 19.34
CA ALA A 117 14.22 3.33 18.80
C ALA A 117 15.64 2.76 18.65
N ILE A 118 16.58 3.58 18.16
CA ILE A 118 17.98 3.16 18.00
C ILE A 118 18.66 2.92 19.35
N LEU A 119 18.44 3.79 20.35
CA LEU A 119 19.00 3.60 21.68
C LEU A 119 18.42 2.35 22.38
N ALA A 120 17.12 2.12 22.24
CA ALA A 120 16.48 0.91 22.76
C ALA A 120 17.02 -0.37 22.10
N ALA A 121 17.30 -0.33 20.79
CA ALA A 121 17.88 -1.45 20.05
C ALA A 121 19.32 -1.77 20.49
N ILE A 122 20.13 -0.76 20.81
CA ILE A 122 21.48 -0.95 21.37
C ILE A 122 21.43 -1.57 22.77
N GLN A 123 20.43 -1.21 23.59
CA GLN A 123 20.26 -1.77 24.93
C GLN A 123 19.78 -3.23 24.91
N ASN A 124 19.11 -3.65 23.84
CA ASN A 124 18.52 -4.99 23.70
C ASN A 124 19.00 -5.70 22.43
N PRO A 125 20.32 -5.97 22.30
CA PRO A 125 20.82 -6.70 21.14
C PRO A 125 20.38 -8.16 21.20
N ARG A 126 20.25 -8.76 20.02
CA ARG A 126 20.02 -10.20 19.84
C ARG A 126 21.18 -10.84 19.08
N GLU A 127 21.06 -12.14 18.86
CA GLU A 127 21.92 -12.90 17.95
C GLU A 127 21.33 -12.93 16.53
N ILE A 128 22.14 -13.36 15.56
CA ILE A 128 21.66 -13.59 14.20
C ILE A 128 20.69 -14.77 14.21
N ASN A 129 19.50 -14.56 13.68
CA ASN A 129 18.49 -15.60 13.54
C ASN A 129 18.79 -16.46 12.30
N LEU A 130 19.35 -17.65 12.53
CA LEU A 130 19.72 -18.57 11.46
C LEU A 130 18.53 -19.11 10.67
N ASP A 131 17.32 -19.17 11.23
CA ASP A 131 16.14 -19.61 10.49
C ASP A 131 15.73 -18.59 9.43
N LEU A 132 15.81 -17.30 9.74
CA LEU A 132 15.58 -16.23 8.77
C LEU A 132 16.65 -16.22 7.67
N VAL A 133 17.92 -16.44 8.04
CA VAL A 133 19.02 -16.61 7.09
C VAL A 133 18.74 -17.80 6.18
N ASN A 134 18.43 -18.97 6.74
CA ASN A 134 18.15 -20.18 5.99
C ASN A 134 16.92 -20.03 5.08
N ALA A 135 15.88 -19.30 5.51
CA ALA A 135 14.74 -18.99 4.67
C ALA A 135 15.12 -18.11 3.46
N GLN A 136 16.01 -17.12 3.66
CA GLN A 136 16.53 -16.30 2.56
C GLN A 136 17.40 -17.12 1.61
N GLN A 137 18.30 -17.95 2.15
CA GLN A 137 19.18 -18.82 1.36
C GLN A 137 18.38 -19.85 0.56
N ALA A 138 17.37 -20.48 1.16
CA ALA A 138 16.49 -21.42 0.48
C ALA A 138 15.79 -20.76 -0.72
N ARG A 139 15.29 -19.53 -0.55
CA ARG A 139 14.74 -18.74 -1.66
C ARG A 139 15.80 -18.47 -2.74
N ARG A 140 16.99 -18.02 -2.35
CA ARG A 140 18.09 -17.69 -3.29
C ARG A 140 18.50 -18.91 -4.12
N VAL A 141 18.64 -20.07 -3.48
CA VAL A 141 18.97 -21.35 -4.12
C VAL A 141 17.83 -21.81 -5.03
N LEU A 142 16.58 -21.77 -4.58
CA LEU A 142 15.42 -22.15 -5.39
C LEU A 142 15.32 -21.31 -6.66
N ASP A 143 15.42 -19.99 -6.55
CA ASP A 143 15.32 -19.10 -7.70
C ASP A 143 16.51 -19.33 -8.67
N ARG A 144 17.69 -19.68 -8.15
CA ARG A 144 18.85 -20.09 -8.97
C ARG A 144 18.58 -21.36 -9.77
N LEU A 145 18.10 -22.42 -9.11
CA LEU A 145 17.84 -23.71 -9.76
C LEU A 145 16.77 -23.58 -10.84
N VAL A 146 15.66 -22.89 -10.54
CA VAL A 146 14.59 -22.66 -11.54
C VAL A 146 15.10 -21.87 -12.73
N GLY A 147 15.82 -20.77 -12.51
CA GLY A 147 16.36 -19.95 -13.58
C GLY A 147 17.35 -20.73 -14.45
N PHE A 148 18.22 -21.52 -13.83
CA PHE A 148 19.26 -22.27 -14.51
C PHE A 148 18.70 -23.45 -15.34
N GLU A 149 17.79 -24.23 -14.77
CA GLU A 149 17.21 -25.41 -15.43
C GLU A 149 16.21 -25.05 -16.54
N LEU A 150 15.38 -24.03 -16.32
CA LEU A 150 14.29 -23.71 -17.26
C LEU A 150 14.69 -22.75 -18.38
N SER A 151 15.64 -21.83 -18.18
CA SER A 151 16.02 -20.86 -19.23
C SER A 151 16.53 -21.55 -20.52
N PRO A 152 17.37 -22.60 -20.48
CA PRO A 152 17.77 -23.34 -21.68
C PRO A 152 16.62 -24.01 -22.44
N VAL A 153 15.54 -24.38 -21.74
CA VAL A 153 14.32 -24.89 -22.37
C VAL A 153 13.63 -23.78 -23.15
N LEU A 154 13.49 -22.58 -22.56
CA LEU A 154 12.92 -21.41 -23.24
C LEU A 154 13.74 -21.01 -24.47
N TRP A 155 15.07 -21.10 -24.39
CA TRP A 155 15.95 -20.78 -25.53
C TRP A 155 15.73 -21.72 -26.71
N ARG A 156 15.56 -23.03 -26.44
CA ARG A 156 15.33 -24.05 -27.47
C ARG A 156 13.90 -24.03 -28.04
N LYS A 157 12.91 -23.66 -27.24
CA LYS A 157 11.48 -23.80 -27.59
C LYS A 157 10.76 -22.49 -27.93
N VAL A 158 11.32 -21.35 -27.54
CA VAL A 158 10.68 -20.04 -27.72
C VAL A 158 11.64 -19.05 -28.38
N LYS A 159 12.65 -18.58 -27.65
CA LYS A 159 13.62 -17.60 -28.13
C LYS A 159 14.87 -17.59 -27.25
N ALA A 160 16.05 -17.59 -27.87
CA ALA A 160 17.32 -17.43 -27.16
C ALA A 160 17.39 -16.10 -26.38
N GLY A 161 17.98 -16.14 -25.19
CA GLY A 161 18.13 -14.97 -24.31
C GLY A 161 16.96 -14.69 -23.36
N LEU A 162 15.88 -15.48 -23.40
CA LEU A 162 14.79 -15.38 -22.42
C LEU A 162 15.22 -15.90 -21.03
N SER A 163 14.72 -15.29 -19.96
CA SER A 163 14.97 -15.76 -18.59
C SER A 163 13.72 -16.43 -18.01
N ALA A 164 13.93 -17.56 -17.34
CA ALA A 164 12.88 -18.19 -16.56
C ALA A 164 12.89 -17.65 -15.13
N GLY A 165 11.73 -17.18 -14.66
CA GLY A 165 11.54 -16.70 -13.29
C GLY A 165 10.31 -17.34 -12.66
N ARG A 166 10.50 -18.07 -11.55
CA ARG A 166 9.43 -18.82 -10.88
C ARG A 166 8.19 -17.97 -10.59
N VAL A 167 8.38 -16.77 -10.03
CA VAL A 167 7.29 -15.85 -9.68
C VAL A 167 6.89 -14.97 -10.87
N GLN A 168 7.86 -14.52 -11.67
CA GLN A 168 7.62 -13.66 -12.83
C GLN A 168 6.71 -14.34 -13.87
N SER A 169 6.95 -15.62 -14.17
CA SER A 169 6.13 -16.37 -15.13
C SER A 169 4.67 -16.50 -14.68
N VAL A 170 4.40 -16.62 -13.38
CA VAL A 170 3.03 -16.66 -12.84
C VAL A 170 2.36 -15.29 -12.97
N ALA A 171 3.08 -14.20 -12.68
CA ALA A 171 2.55 -12.85 -12.87
C ALA A 171 2.23 -12.55 -14.35
N VAL A 172 3.12 -12.93 -15.27
CA VAL A 172 2.88 -12.83 -16.72
C VAL A 172 1.65 -13.65 -17.11
N ARG A 173 1.49 -14.85 -16.55
CA ARG A 173 0.31 -15.68 -16.80
C ARG A 173 -1.00 -14.98 -16.40
N LEU A 174 -1.06 -14.29 -15.26
CA LEU A 174 -2.27 -13.56 -14.85
C LEU A 174 -2.68 -12.51 -15.88
N VAL A 175 -1.71 -11.77 -16.43
CA VAL A 175 -1.96 -10.78 -17.49
C VAL A 175 -2.44 -11.46 -18.77
N VAL A 176 -1.79 -12.55 -19.18
CA VAL A 176 -2.17 -13.32 -20.38
C VAL A 176 -3.57 -13.93 -20.23
N ASP A 177 -3.92 -14.45 -19.06
CA ASP A 177 -5.23 -15.05 -18.81
C ASP A 177 -6.33 -13.97 -18.84
N ARG A 178 -6.09 -12.78 -18.27
CA ARG A 178 -7.00 -11.63 -18.43
C ARG A 178 -7.14 -11.19 -19.88
N GLU A 179 -6.05 -11.13 -20.62
CA GLU A 179 -6.08 -10.77 -22.05
C GLU A 179 -6.89 -11.79 -22.86
N ARG A 180 -6.81 -13.08 -22.52
CA ARG A 180 -7.64 -14.13 -23.14
C ARG A 180 -9.10 -14.00 -22.76
N GLU A 181 -9.43 -13.57 -21.54
CA GLU A 181 -10.81 -13.25 -21.13
C GLU A 181 -11.37 -12.10 -21.97
N ILE A 182 -10.60 -11.00 -22.11
CA ILE A 182 -10.97 -9.83 -22.92
C ILE A 182 -11.20 -10.23 -24.38
N ASN A 183 -10.29 -10.99 -24.98
CA ASN A 183 -10.41 -11.45 -26.38
C ASN A 183 -11.61 -12.38 -26.62
N LYS A 184 -12.07 -13.10 -25.59
CA LYS A 184 -13.26 -13.97 -25.66
C LYS A 184 -14.56 -13.25 -25.30
N HIS A 185 -14.47 -12.02 -24.80
CA HIS A 185 -15.64 -11.27 -24.36
C HIS A 185 -16.46 -10.82 -25.56
N THR A 186 -17.71 -11.29 -25.64
CA THR A 186 -18.69 -10.78 -26.59
C THR A 186 -19.48 -9.67 -25.93
N ALA A 187 -19.29 -8.43 -26.40
CA ALA A 187 -20.03 -7.28 -25.90
C ALA A 187 -21.54 -7.46 -26.15
N THR A 188 -22.35 -7.07 -25.17
CA THR A 188 -23.81 -7.02 -25.31
C THR A 188 -24.30 -5.61 -25.01
N SER A 189 -25.37 -5.18 -25.70
CA SER A 189 -25.98 -3.87 -25.51
C SER A 189 -27.30 -3.99 -24.78
N ALA A 190 -27.61 -3.01 -23.93
CA ALA A 190 -28.95 -2.80 -23.39
C ALA A 190 -29.28 -1.31 -23.36
N TYR A 191 -30.56 -0.99 -23.49
CA TYR A 191 -31.09 0.36 -23.40
C TYR A 191 -31.53 0.64 -21.96
N ARG A 192 -31.07 1.77 -21.42
CA ARG A 192 -31.57 2.35 -20.18
C ARG A 192 -32.59 3.43 -20.48
N VAL A 193 -33.58 3.58 -19.61
CA VAL A 193 -34.54 4.68 -19.67
C VAL A 193 -34.31 5.59 -18.48
N VAL A 194 -33.98 6.85 -18.76
CA VAL A 194 -33.74 7.90 -17.76
C VAL A 194 -34.81 8.96 -17.96
N ALA A 195 -35.51 9.32 -16.89
CA ALA A 195 -36.44 10.43 -16.86
C ALA A 195 -35.79 11.64 -16.17
N ARG A 196 -36.01 12.82 -16.73
CA ARG A 196 -35.59 14.11 -16.17
C ARG A 196 -36.83 14.85 -15.73
N PHE A 197 -36.94 15.10 -14.42
CA PHE A 197 -38.06 15.80 -13.84
C PHE A 197 -37.65 17.19 -13.37
N ASP A 198 -38.54 18.15 -13.49
CA ASP A 198 -38.45 19.41 -12.76
C ASP A 198 -38.86 19.16 -11.30
N ALA A 199 -37.89 19.23 -10.39
CA ALA A 199 -38.11 19.06 -8.96
C ALA A 199 -38.52 20.38 -8.26
N GLY A 200 -38.65 21.47 -9.03
CA GLY A 200 -38.93 22.81 -8.56
C GLY A 200 -37.67 23.66 -8.33
N GLN A 201 -37.86 24.98 -8.27
CA GLN A 201 -36.81 25.98 -8.03
C GLN A 201 -35.62 25.89 -9.01
N GLY A 202 -35.87 25.43 -10.25
CA GLY A 202 -34.82 25.26 -11.26
C GLY A 202 -33.93 24.04 -11.04
N THR A 203 -34.35 23.08 -10.22
CA THR A 203 -33.57 21.86 -9.92
C THR A 203 -34.10 20.67 -10.72
N THR A 204 -33.21 19.93 -11.39
CA THR A 204 -33.57 18.71 -12.11
C THR A 204 -33.38 17.48 -11.23
N LEU A 205 -34.35 16.57 -11.23
CA LEU A 205 -34.22 15.21 -10.68
C LEU A 205 -34.09 14.22 -11.84
N GLU A 206 -32.93 13.58 -11.95
CA GLU A 206 -32.75 12.42 -12.84
C GLU A 206 -33.14 11.14 -12.10
N ALA A 207 -34.00 10.33 -12.72
CA ALA A 207 -34.40 9.03 -12.19
C ALA A 207 -34.35 7.97 -13.29
N GLU A 208 -33.97 6.75 -12.91
CA GLU A 208 -33.76 5.67 -13.86
C GLU A 208 -34.79 4.56 -13.66
N LEU A 209 -35.22 3.96 -14.76
CA LEU A 209 -36.01 2.74 -14.71
C LEU A 209 -35.07 1.56 -14.37
N PRO A 210 -35.36 0.74 -13.34
CA PRO A 210 -34.52 -0.41 -13.00
C PRO A 210 -34.40 -1.44 -14.13
N THR A 211 -35.41 -1.52 -14.99
CA THR A 211 -35.46 -2.42 -16.14
C THR A 211 -34.47 -1.98 -17.23
N ARG A 212 -33.72 -2.94 -17.78
CA ARG A 212 -32.86 -2.79 -18.96
C ARG A 212 -33.50 -3.48 -20.16
N TYR A 213 -33.71 -2.76 -21.24
CA TYR A 213 -34.30 -3.30 -22.47
C TYR A 213 -33.22 -3.82 -23.42
N LYS A 214 -33.50 -4.90 -24.14
CA LYS A 214 -32.51 -5.50 -25.05
C LYS A 214 -32.44 -4.76 -26.37
N THR A 215 -33.59 -4.28 -26.85
CA THR A 215 -33.69 -3.57 -28.13
C THR A 215 -34.20 -2.15 -27.96
N ARG A 216 -33.99 -1.34 -28.99
CA ARG A 216 -34.46 0.04 -29.04
C ARG A 216 -35.98 0.11 -29.04
N GLU A 217 -36.62 -0.79 -29.78
CA GLU A 217 -38.07 -0.88 -29.96
C GLU A 217 -38.78 -1.19 -28.64
N GLU A 218 -38.21 -2.07 -27.81
CA GLU A 218 -38.73 -2.35 -26.46
C GLU A 218 -38.71 -1.10 -25.57
N ALA A 219 -37.62 -0.34 -25.61
CA ALA A 219 -37.48 0.91 -24.86
C ALA A 219 -38.45 1.98 -25.39
N GLU A 220 -38.56 2.17 -26.71
CA GLU A 220 -39.48 3.11 -27.34
C GLU A 220 -40.96 2.74 -27.09
N THR A 221 -41.28 1.45 -27.04
CA THR A 221 -42.60 0.95 -26.64
C THR A 221 -42.93 1.33 -25.19
N PHE A 222 -41.95 1.27 -24.28
CA PHE A 222 -42.14 1.76 -22.92
C PHE A 222 -42.33 3.29 -22.88
N LEU A 223 -41.52 4.05 -23.62
CA LEU A 223 -41.66 5.51 -23.71
C LEU A 223 -43.03 5.92 -24.26
N THR A 224 -43.54 5.21 -25.26
CA THR A 224 -44.86 5.47 -25.85
C THR A 224 -45.98 5.26 -24.84
N ARG A 225 -45.87 4.23 -24.00
CA ARG A 225 -46.80 3.99 -22.87
C ARG A 225 -46.75 5.06 -21.78
N CYS A 226 -45.69 5.86 -21.76
CA CYS A 226 -45.54 6.98 -20.83
C CYS A 226 -46.11 8.30 -21.36
N ILE A 227 -46.56 8.36 -22.63
CA ILE A 227 -47.17 9.58 -23.19
C ILE A 227 -48.43 9.93 -22.41
N GLY A 228 -48.51 11.19 -21.95
CA GLY A 228 -49.62 11.68 -21.13
C GLY A 228 -49.60 11.20 -19.66
N ALA A 229 -48.54 10.50 -19.23
CA ALA A 229 -48.39 10.11 -17.85
C ALA A 229 -48.14 11.31 -16.92
N THR A 230 -48.67 11.21 -15.71
CA THR A 230 -48.27 12.04 -14.57
C THR A 230 -47.33 11.23 -13.69
N TYR A 231 -46.36 11.92 -13.10
CA TYR A 231 -45.33 11.30 -12.27
C TYR A 231 -45.40 11.88 -10.88
N SER A 232 -45.35 11.02 -9.87
CA SER A 232 -45.38 11.48 -8.49
C SER A 232 -44.49 10.65 -7.60
N ILE A 233 -43.98 11.26 -6.53
CA ILE A 233 -43.19 10.56 -5.52
C ILE A 233 -44.10 9.62 -4.73
N ASN A 234 -43.94 8.31 -4.92
CA ASN A 234 -44.65 7.29 -4.16
C ASN A 234 -44.08 7.15 -2.75
N SER A 235 -42.74 7.13 -2.63
CA SER A 235 -42.04 7.04 -1.34
C SER A 235 -40.71 7.76 -1.36
N LEU A 236 -40.28 8.19 -0.17
CA LEU A 236 -38.96 8.72 0.12
C LEU A 236 -38.37 7.93 1.29
N ASP A 237 -37.44 7.04 0.98
CA ASP A 237 -36.79 6.19 1.98
C ASP A 237 -35.46 6.79 2.39
N LYS A 238 -35.42 7.35 3.60
CA LYS A 238 -34.19 7.88 4.22
C LYS A 238 -33.57 6.83 5.13
N LYS A 239 -32.31 6.48 4.88
CA LYS A 239 -31.57 5.51 5.69
C LYS A 239 -30.23 6.10 6.13
N PRO A 240 -29.93 6.12 7.44
CA PRO A 240 -28.59 6.44 7.90
C PRO A 240 -27.62 5.34 7.45
N GLY A 241 -26.45 5.75 7.02
CA GLY A 241 -25.33 4.90 6.64
C GLY A 241 -24.05 5.39 7.29
N LYS A 242 -23.07 4.51 7.35
CA LYS A 242 -21.73 4.85 7.81
C LYS A 242 -20.68 4.29 6.87
N ARG A 243 -19.56 4.99 6.74
CA ARG A 243 -18.38 4.51 6.05
C ARG A 243 -17.21 4.55 7.01
N SER A 244 -16.52 3.43 7.10
CA SER A 244 -15.35 3.28 7.96
C SER A 244 -14.08 3.62 7.19
N PRO A 245 -13.07 4.24 7.85
CA PRO A 245 -11.78 4.42 7.23
C PRO A 245 -11.11 3.08 6.93
N ALA A 246 -10.31 3.07 5.88
CA ALA A 246 -9.48 1.94 5.57
C ALA A 246 -8.24 1.88 6.48
N ALA A 247 -7.66 0.68 6.61
CA ALA A 247 -6.53 0.43 7.51
C ALA A 247 -5.27 1.22 7.09
N PRO A 248 -4.31 1.44 8.01
CA PRO A 248 -2.98 1.96 7.69
C PRO A 248 -2.31 1.18 6.55
N PHE A 249 -1.33 1.81 5.88
CA PHE A 249 -0.70 1.19 4.73
C PHE A 249 0.12 -0.05 5.09
N THR A 250 -0.07 -1.09 4.30
CA THR A 250 0.91 -2.16 4.06
C THR A 250 1.73 -1.80 2.82
N THR A 251 2.77 -2.59 2.52
CA THR A 251 3.56 -2.43 1.28
C THR A 251 2.66 -2.45 0.03
N SER A 252 1.74 -3.40 -0.04
CA SER A 252 0.89 -3.60 -1.22
C SER A 252 -0.11 -2.45 -1.40
N THR A 253 -0.75 -2.01 -0.31
CA THR A 253 -1.75 -0.94 -0.37
C THR A 253 -1.11 0.43 -0.61
N LEU A 254 0.11 0.66 -0.11
CA LEU A 254 0.88 1.86 -0.44
C LEU A 254 1.20 1.93 -1.94
N GLN A 255 1.67 0.83 -2.52
CA GLN A 255 2.00 0.77 -3.94
C GLN A 255 0.78 1.02 -4.83
N GLN A 256 -0.37 0.44 -4.47
CA GLN A 256 -1.63 0.66 -5.19
C GLN A 256 -2.06 2.13 -5.14
N GLU A 257 -2.14 2.72 -3.94
CA GLU A 257 -2.62 4.10 -3.80
C GLU A 257 -1.61 5.13 -4.34
N ALA A 258 -0.30 4.86 -4.26
CA ALA A 258 0.71 5.71 -4.89
C ALA A 258 0.61 5.66 -6.42
N SER A 259 0.33 4.50 -7.01
CA SER A 259 0.05 4.39 -8.45
C SER A 259 -1.20 5.19 -8.83
N ARG A 260 -2.31 5.00 -8.12
CA ARG A 260 -3.60 5.65 -8.42
C ARG A 260 -3.58 7.16 -8.23
N LYS A 261 -3.00 7.64 -7.12
CA LYS A 261 -3.09 9.06 -6.72
C LYS A 261 -1.89 9.88 -7.12
N LEU A 262 -0.70 9.27 -7.22
CA LEU A 262 0.54 9.99 -7.50
C LEU A 262 1.09 9.70 -8.90
N GLY A 263 0.59 8.67 -9.59
CA GLY A 263 1.13 8.19 -10.86
C GLY A 263 2.49 7.49 -10.71
N PHE A 264 2.86 7.08 -9.49
CA PHE A 264 4.14 6.44 -9.24
C PHE A 264 4.11 4.97 -9.63
N SER A 265 5.13 4.52 -10.37
CA SER A 265 5.36 3.09 -10.53
C SER A 265 5.65 2.44 -9.18
N VAL A 266 5.47 1.12 -9.10
CA VAL A 266 5.81 0.32 -7.90
C VAL A 266 7.29 0.53 -7.51
N ALA A 267 8.19 0.54 -8.50
CA ALA A 267 9.63 0.73 -8.27
C ALA A 267 9.96 2.14 -7.75
N GLN A 268 9.33 3.17 -8.32
CA GLN A 268 9.49 4.55 -7.84
C GLN A 268 8.95 4.69 -6.41
N THR A 269 7.76 4.15 -6.12
CA THR A 269 7.16 4.19 -4.78
C THR A 269 8.10 3.60 -3.74
N MET A 270 8.66 2.42 -4.00
CA MET A 270 9.58 1.77 -3.04
C MET A 270 10.91 2.52 -2.90
N THR A 271 11.42 3.12 -3.98
CA THR A 271 12.64 3.94 -3.94
C THR A 271 12.44 5.19 -3.07
N VAL A 272 11.31 5.88 -3.23
CA VAL A 272 10.97 7.08 -2.45
C VAL A 272 10.68 6.70 -0.99
N ALA A 273 9.95 5.61 -0.74
CA ALA A 273 9.70 5.11 0.61
C ALA A 273 11.00 4.71 1.34
N GLN A 274 11.94 4.07 0.65
CA GLN A 274 13.27 3.77 1.21
C GLN A 274 13.97 5.04 1.69
N LYS A 275 14.02 6.09 0.87
CA LYS A 275 14.64 7.37 1.25
C LYS A 275 13.98 7.99 2.47
N LEU A 276 12.64 8.00 2.52
CA LEU A 276 11.89 8.50 3.68
C LEU A 276 12.18 7.70 4.95
N TYR A 277 12.26 6.36 4.85
CA TYR A 277 12.60 5.49 5.98
C TYR A 277 14.03 5.74 6.47
N GLU A 278 15.02 5.77 5.57
CA GLU A 278 16.44 6.01 5.90
C GLU A 278 16.70 7.39 6.49
N ALA A 279 15.87 8.37 6.13
CA ALA A 279 15.84 9.71 6.72
C ALA A 279 15.05 9.80 8.05
N GLY A 280 14.51 8.68 8.53
CA GLY A 280 13.76 8.59 9.79
C GLY A 280 12.37 9.24 9.75
N ARG A 281 11.75 9.38 8.57
CA ARG A 281 10.45 10.06 8.39
C ARG A 281 9.26 9.11 8.46
N ILE A 282 9.44 7.86 8.07
CA ILE A 282 8.40 6.83 8.11
C ILE A 282 8.94 5.55 8.77
N SER A 283 8.02 4.70 9.23
CA SER A 283 8.33 3.33 9.62
C SER A 283 8.74 2.46 8.43
N TYR A 284 9.23 1.26 8.71
CA TYR A 284 9.72 0.33 7.69
C TYR A 284 8.67 0.01 6.62
N MET A 285 9.02 0.26 5.36
CA MET A 285 8.10 0.23 4.22
C MET A 285 7.87 -1.17 3.63
N ARG A 286 8.51 -2.22 4.17
CA ARG A 286 8.31 -3.62 3.75
C ARG A 286 7.61 -4.39 4.87
N THR A 287 6.31 -4.17 4.95
CA THR A 287 5.41 -4.74 5.96
C THR A 287 4.11 -5.23 5.32
N ASP A 288 3.58 -6.32 5.86
CA ASP A 288 2.23 -6.83 5.63
C ASP A 288 1.27 -6.44 6.77
N SER A 289 1.79 -5.79 7.82
CA SER A 289 1.04 -5.40 9.01
C SER A 289 0.24 -4.11 8.81
N VAL A 290 -0.95 -4.09 9.39
CA VAL A 290 -1.81 -2.90 9.51
C VAL A 290 -1.80 -2.31 10.92
N ASN A 291 -1.00 -2.88 11.83
CA ASN A 291 -0.98 -2.49 13.22
C ASN A 291 -0.23 -1.16 13.44
N LEU A 292 -0.72 -0.32 14.35
CA LEU A 292 -0.02 0.87 14.84
C LEU A 292 0.31 0.65 16.32
N SER A 293 1.51 1.01 16.75
CA SER A 293 1.84 1.03 18.18
C SER A 293 0.94 1.98 18.98
N GLU A 294 0.91 1.81 20.30
CA GLU A 294 0.22 2.74 21.19
C GLU A 294 0.75 4.17 21.03
N GLU A 295 2.07 4.34 20.93
CA GLU A 295 2.69 5.64 20.70
C GLU A 295 2.24 6.26 19.37
N ALA A 296 2.19 5.47 18.29
CA ALA A 296 1.71 5.94 17.00
C ALA A 296 0.22 6.30 17.00
N ARG A 297 -0.63 5.52 17.68
CA ARG A 297 -2.06 5.85 17.83
C ARG A 297 -2.27 7.13 18.62
N LYS A 298 -1.52 7.33 19.70
CA LYS A 298 -1.54 8.57 20.49
C LYS A 298 -1.07 9.76 19.65
N GLY A 299 0.04 9.63 18.93
CA GLY A 299 0.56 10.67 18.04
C GLY A 299 -0.40 11.02 16.92
N ALA A 300 -1.06 10.03 16.31
CA ALA A 300 -2.10 10.24 15.33
C ALA A 300 -3.30 10.99 15.93
N ARG A 301 -3.77 10.58 17.11
CA ARG A 301 -4.86 11.24 17.84
C ARG A 301 -4.56 12.71 18.09
N GLU A 302 -3.41 13.04 18.68
CA GLU A 302 -2.99 14.43 18.93
C GLU A 302 -2.96 15.26 17.64
N ALA A 303 -2.44 14.69 16.54
CA ALA A 303 -2.39 15.38 15.26
C ALA A 303 -3.78 15.57 14.61
N ILE A 304 -4.72 14.63 14.82
CA ILE A 304 -6.09 14.74 14.33
C ILE A 304 -6.85 15.79 15.12
N GLU A 305 -6.78 15.75 16.45
CA GLU A 305 -7.44 16.71 17.33
C GLU A 305 -6.97 18.13 17.02
N ALA A 306 -5.66 18.33 16.83
CA ALA A 306 -5.09 19.64 16.47
C ALA A 306 -5.49 20.14 15.07
N ALA A 307 -5.71 19.24 14.10
CA ALA A 307 -6.00 19.62 12.72
C ALA A 307 -7.49 19.70 12.38
N TYR A 308 -8.33 18.88 13.03
CA TYR A 308 -9.72 18.68 12.64
C TYR A 308 -10.73 18.84 13.78
N GLY A 309 -10.32 18.70 15.04
CA GLY A 309 -11.21 18.72 16.20
C GLY A 309 -11.32 17.35 16.90
N ALA A 310 -11.76 17.36 18.16
CA ALA A 310 -11.83 16.17 19.00
C ALA A 310 -12.86 15.14 18.50
N GLU A 311 -13.95 15.61 17.89
CA GLU A 311 -15.00 14.80 17.30
C GLU A 311 -14.54 13.96 16.10
N TYR A 312 -13.42 14.32 15.48
CA TYR A 312 -12.83 13.58 14.37
C TYR A 312 -11.88 12.47 14.83
N ALA A 313 -11.41 12.48 16.07
CA ALA A 313 -10.45 11.50 16.58
C ALA A 313 -11.16 10.26 17.14
N LEU A 314 -10.83 9.08 16.61
CA LEU A 314 -11.36 7.81 17.11
C LEU A 314 -10.26 6.74 17.08
N GLU A 315 -9.85 6.29 18.26
CA GLU A 315 -8.83 5.26 18.38
C GLU A 315 -9.34 3.92 17.82
N ARG A 316 -8.60 3.39 16.85
CA ARG A 316 -8.94 2.14 16.15
C ARG A 316 -7.76 1.20 16.14
N GLN A 317 -8.03 -0.07 16.41
CA GLN A 317 -7.05 -1.13 16.27
C GLN A 317 -7.40 -1.99 15.06
N PHE A 318 -6.53 -1.96 14.05
CA PHE A 318 -6.61 -2.87 12.91
C PHE A 318 -5.75 -4.09 13.20
N LYS A 319 -6.26 -5.26 12.82
CA LYS A 319 -5.55 -6.53 12.97
C LYS A 319 -5.33 -7.16 11.60
N THR A 320 -4.13 -7.66 11.37
CA THR A 320 -3.80 -8.47 10.20
C THR A 320 -4.51 -9.82 10.32
N LYS A 321 -4.94 -10.41 9.19
CA LYS A 321 -5.70 -11.68 9.19
C LYS A 321 -4.81 -12.93 9.27
N SER A 322 -3.49 -12.81 9.15
CA SER A 322 -2.58 -13.95 8.95
C SER A 322 -1.33 -13.87 9.81
N ALA A 323 -1.20 -14.83 10.74
CA ALA A 323 -0.05 -15.05 11.61
C ALA A 323 1.21 -15.43 10.81
N SER A 324 1.91 -14.44 10.26
CA SER A 324 3.27 -14.61 9.72
C SER A 324 4.28 -14.01 10.70
N ALA A 325 5.52 -14.51 10.71
CA ALA A 325 6.59 -13.94 11.56
C ALA A 325 6.88 -12.44 11.23
N GLN A 326 6.34 -11.90 10.13
CA GLN A 326 6.40 -10.48 9.78
C GLN A 326 5.32 -9.63 10.48
N GLU A 327 4.37 -10.24 11.21
CA GLU A 327 3.36 -9.52 12.02
C GLU A 327 3.94 -8.68 13.16
N ALA A 328 5.23 -8.88 13.51
CA ALA A 328 5.91 -8.03 14.48
C ALA A 328 6.17 -6.60 13.95
N HIS A 329 6.02 -6.36 12.65
CA HIS A 329 6.14 -5.03 12.07
C HIS A 329 4.90 -4.18 12.34
N GLU A 330 5.10 -2.86 12.37
CA GLU A 330 4.00 -1.90 12.28
C GLU A 330 3.64 -1.66 10.81
N ALA A 331 2.49 -1.02 10.60
CA ALA A 331 2.12 -0.45 9.32
C ALA A 331 3.09 0.64 8.89
N ILE A 332 3.01 1.02 7.61
CA ILE A 332 3.72 2.16 7.05
C ILE A 332 3.01 3.44 7.52
N ARG A 333 3.70 4.20 8.38
CA ARG A 333 3.20 5.41 9.03
C ARG A 333 4.31 6.45 9.20
N PRO A 334 3.99 7.71 9.48
CA PRO A 334 4.98 8.67 9.96
C PRO A 334 5.64 8.21 11.26
N THR A 335 6.90 8.57 11.45
CA THR A 335 7.58 8.49 12.76
C THR A 335 7.14 9.61 13.69
N ASP A 336 6.82 10.78 13.14
CA ASP A 336 6.21 11.92 13.83
C ASP A 336 5.01 12.44 13.03
N PHE A 337 3.81 12.36 13.63
CA PHE A 337 2.58 12.84 13.01
C PHE A 337 2.44 14.38 13.03
N LYS A 338 3.19 15.08 13.88
CA LYS A 338 3.21 16.56 13.94
C LYS A 338 3.98 17.15 12.77
N GLN A 339 4.92 16.39 12.20
CA GLN A 339 5.66 16.81 11.02
C GLN A 339 4.75 16.79 9.79
N VAL A 340 4.43 17.96 9.24
CA VAL A 340 3.61 18.07 8.02
C VAL A 340 4.48 17.99 6.76
N LYS A 341 5.70 18.54 6.80
CA LYS A 341 6.67 18.50 5.70
C LYS A 341 7.91 17.72 6.12
N ALA A 342 8.19 16.64 5.39
CA ALA A 342 9.27 15.70 5.70
C ALA A 342 10.08 15.24 4.49
N GLY A 343 9.62 15.48 3.26
CA GLY A 343 10.34 15.09 2.05
C GLY A 343 11.47 16.05 1.70
N ALA A 344 12.58 15.52 1.20
CA ALA A 344 13.68 16.33 0.66
C ALA A 344 13.36 16.91 -0.73
N ASP A 345 12.45 16.27 -1.47
CA ASP A 345 11.96 16.71 -2.77
C ASP A 345 10.43 16.54 -2.88
N ALA A 346 9.87 16.96 -4.02
CA ALA A 346 8.43 16.89 -4.26
C ALA A 346 7.89 15.45 -4.29
N SER A 347 8.67 14.47 -4.74
CA SER A 347 8.22 13.08 -4.78
C SER A 347 8.16 12.47 -3.38
N GLU A 348 9.21 12.72 -2.57
CA GLU A 348 9.25 12.34 -1.16
C GLU A 348 8.12 13.00 -0.37
N GLN A 349 7.89 14.31 -0.57
CA GLN A 349 6.83 15.00 0.15
C GLN A 349 5.45 14.47 -0.22
N ARG A 350 5.18 14.22 -1.51
CA ARG A 350 3.90 13.66 -1.97
C ARG A 350 3.64 12.26 -1.40
N LEU A 351 4.65 11.39 -1.36
CA LEU A 351 4.50 10.06 -0.79
C LEU A 351 4.33 10.11 0.74
N TYR A 352 5.08 10.99 1.41
CA TYR A 352 4.94 11.23 2.85
C TYR A 352 3.54 11.74 3.20
N ASP A 353 3.01 12.71 2.45
CA ASP A 353 1.65 13.23 2.65
C ASP A 353 0.60 12.14 2.47
N LEU A 354 0.78 11.25 1.47
CA LEU A 354 -0.10 10.11 1.26
C LEU A 354 -0.08 9.17 2.49
N ILE A 355 1.11 8.79 2.97
CA ILE A 355 1.30 7.93 4.13
C ILE A 355 0.69 8.56 5.39
N ARG A 356 1.00 9.84 5.64
CA ARG A 356 0.52 10.58 6.81
C ARG A 356 -1.00 10.70 6.82
N LYS A 357 -1.62 11.10 5.70
CA LYS A 357 -3.08 11.23 5.59
C LYS A 357 -3.77 9.87 5.78
N ARG A 358 -3.22 8.80 5.22
CA ARG A 358 -3.76 7.44 5.40
C ARG A 358 -3.69 6.97 6.85
N ALA A 359 -2.54 7.13 7.49
CA ALA A 359 -2.35 6.73 8.89
C ALA A 359 -3.26 7.53 9.83
N MET A 360 -3.37 8.86 9.64
CA MET A 360 -4.31 9.70 10.39
C MET A 360 -5.77 9.31 10.12
N GLY A 361 -6.17 9.19 8.84
CA GLY A 361 -7.53 8.81 8.46
C GLY A 361 -7.96 7.47 9.07
N SER A 362 -7.03 6.53 9.21
CA SER A 362 -7.30 5.25 9.88
C SER A 362 -7.69 5.39 11.35
N GLN A 363 -7.32 6.50 12.02
CA GLN A 363 -7.62 6.80 13.42
C GLN A 363 -8.70 7.89 13.55
N MET A 364 -9.48 8.12 12.49
CA MET A 364 -10.58 9.08 12.49
C MET A 364 -11.94 8.40 12.66
N ALA A 365 -12.93 9.19 13.05
CA ALA A 365 -14.32 8.78 13.15
C ALA A 365 -14.90 8.34 11.79
N ASP A 366 -15.93 7.50 11.83
CA ASP A 366 -16.69 7.09 10.63
C ASP A 366 -17.25 8.33 9.93
N ALA A 367 -17.32 8.31 8.60
CA ALA A 367 -18.16 9.25 7.87
C ALA A 367 -19.62 8.82 8.00
N LEU A 368 -20.50 9.74 8.38
CA LEU A 368 -21.94 9.50 8.47
C LEU A 368 -22.61 10.03 7.21
N ILE A 369 -23.46 9.21 6.61
CA ILE A 369 -24.19 9.53 5.40
C ILE A 369 -25.69 9.31 5.61
N GLU A 370 -26.52 10.12 4.97
CA GLU A 370 -27.94 9.87 4.81
C GLU A 370 -28.19 9.54 3.35
N ARG A 371 -28.66 8.31 3.07
CA ARG A 371 -29.07 7.92 1.72
C ARG A 371 -30.57 8.09 1.61
N THR A 372 -31.00 8.85 0.60
CA THR A 372 -32.40 9.01 0.25
C THR A 372 -32.66 8.31 -1.08
N THR A 373 -33.62 7.39 -1.10
CA THR A 373 -34.14 6.78 -2.33
C THR A 373 -35.55 7.29 -2.57
N ALA A 374 -35.75 7.94 -3.71
CA ALA A 374 -37.05 8.34 -4.21
C ALA A 374 -37.59 7.29 -5.18
N VAL A 375 -38.82 6.84 -4.93
CA VAL A 375 -39.56 5.96 -5.83
C VAL A 375 -40.65 6.78 -6.50
N ILE A 376 -40.63 6.83 -7.83
CA ILE A 376 -41.51 7.69 -8.62
C ILE A 376 -42.48 6.82 -9.41
N GLY A 377 -43.77 6.99 -9.15
CA GLY A 377 -44.85 6.30 -9.85
C GLY A 377 -45.12 6.88 -11.23
N ILE A 378 -45.64 6.05 -12.11
CA ILE A 378 -46.06 6.42 -13.48
C ILE A 378 -47.56 6.13 -13.59
N SER A 379 -48.39 7.16 -13.76
CA SER A 379 -49.85 6.99 -13.72
C SER A 379 -50.40 6.03 -14.79
N THR A 380 -49.78 5.98 -15.97
CA THR A 380 -50.19 5.10 -17.08
C THR A 380 -49.62 3.68 -16.96
N GLN A 381 -48.69 3.42 -16.05
CA GLN A 381 -48.05 2.11 -15.84
C GLN A 381 -48.01 1.74 -14.34
N PRO A 382 -49.17 1.48 -13.70
CA PRO A 382 -49.21 1.08 -12.29
C PRO A 382 -48.29 -0.12 -11.99
N GLY A 383 -47.55 -0.06 -10.88
CA GLY A 383 -46.57 -1.08 -10.49
C GLY A 383 -45.19 -0.92 -11.15
N THR A 384 -45.04 -0.04 -12.15
CA THR A 384 -43.73 0.33 -12.70
C THR A 384 -43.29 1.68 -12.14
N THR A 385 -42.04 1.76 -11.70
CA THR A 385 -41.52 2.96 -11.02
C THR A 385 -40.12 3.34 -11.51
N PHE A 386 -39.86 4.64 -11.61
CA PHE A 386 -38.51 5.16 -11.67
C PHE A 386 -37.91 5.22 -10.26
N SER A 387 -36.58 5.14 -10.16
CA SER A 387 -35.85 5.32 -8.92
C SER A 387 -34.75 6.37 -9.07
N ALA A 388 -34.66 7.26 -8.10
CA ALA A 388 -33.53 8.18 -7.93
C ALA A 388 -32.94 7.97 -6.54
N THR A 389 -31.61 7.94 -6.44
CA THR A 389 -30.91 7.81 -5.16
C THR A 389 -29.89 8.92 -5.02
N GLY A 390 -29.89 9.59 -3.88
CA GLY A 390 -28.89 10.58 -3.49
C GLY A 390 -28.32 10.27 -2.12
N GLU A 391 -27.06 10.63 -1.93
CA GLU A 391 -26.35 10.49 -0.65
C GLU A 391 -25.89 11.89 -0.21
N VAL A 392 -26.12 12.20 1.07
CA VAL A 392 -25.62 13.42 1.71
C VAL A 392 -24.72 13.01 2.87
N ILE A 393 -23.51 13.57 2.91
CA ILE A 393 -22.61 13.43 4.06
C ILE A 393 -23.15 14.32 5.19
N THR A 394 -23.56 13.70 6.30
CA THR A 394 -24.01 14.41 7.51
C THR A 394 -22.86 14.68 8.48
N PHE A 395 -21.79 13.88 8.39
CA PHE A 395 -20.52 14.11 9.06
C PHE A 395 -19.38 13.50 8.24
N GLU A 396 -18.37 14.29 7.88
CA GLU A 396 -17.30 13.85 6.99
C GLU A 396 -16.41 12.76 7.59
N GLY A 397 -16.23 12.75 8.90
CA GLY A 397 -15.31 11.83 9.58
C GLY A 397 -13.94 11.80 8.89
N PHE A 398 -13.43 10.60 8.62
CA PHE A 398 -12.14 10.39 7.96
C PHE A 398 -12.03 10.96 6.54
N LEU A 399 -13.16 11.18 5.83
CA LEU A 399 -13.15 11.67 4.44
C LEU A 399 -12.55 13.08 4.34
N LYS A 400 -12.57 13.85 5.43
CA LYS A 400 -11.93 15.17 5.53
C LYS A 400 -10.41 15.11 5.36
N ALA A 401 -9.78 13.99 5.72
CA ALA A 401 -8.33 13.79 5.62
C ALA A 401 -7.92 12.89 4.45
N TYR A 402 -8.68 11.84 4.17
CA TYR A 402 -8.33 10.81 3.18
C TYR A 402 -9.55 10.09 2.60
N ALA A 403 -9.58 9.91 1.28
CA ALA A 403 -10.51 9.01 0.59
C ALA A 403 -9.73 8.05 -0.33
N GLU A 404 -10.03 6.76 -0.30
CA GLU A 404 -9.45 5.78 -1.23
C GLU A 404 -9.87 6.06 -2.67
N SER A 405 -8.95 5.86 -3.61
CA SER A 405 -9.31 5.82 -5.02
C SER A 405 -9.94 4.47 -5.35
N LYS A 406 -10.98 4.46 -6.19
CA LYS A 406 -11.51 3.25 -6.81
C LYS A 406 -10.85 3.05 -8.18
N ASP A 407 -10.71 1.79 -8.62
CA ASP A 407 -10.14 1.43 -9.92
C ASP A 407 -11.11 1.69 -11.10
N ASP A 408 -12.38 2.05 -10.83
CA ASP A 408 -13.37 2.29 -11.88
C ASP A 408 -13.12 3.63 -12.58
N GLU A 409 -12.91 3.57 -13.91
CA GLU A 409 -12.84 4.71 -14.84
C GLU A 409 -14.16 5.50 -14.93
N ASP A 410 -15.23 5.05 -14.29
CA ASP A 410 -16.56 5.70 -14.26
C ASP A 410 -16.71 6.76 -13.15
N ALA A 411 -15.63 7.14 -12.46
CA ALA A 411 -15.66 8.32 -11.59
C ALA A 411 -15.66 9.61 -12.45
N PRO A 412 -16.57 10.58 -12.22
CA PRO A 412 -16.55 11.85 -12.94
C PRO A 412 -15.18 12.53 -12.84
N ALA A 413 -14.72 13.12 -13.94
CA ALA A 413 -13.41 13.75 -14.08
C ALA A 413 -13.21 14.99 -13.16
N ASP A 414 -14.28 15.49 -12.55
CA ASP A 414 -14.21 16.53 -11.55
C ASP A 414 -14.07 15.89 -10.17
N GLY A 415 -12.98 16.20 -9.46
CA GLY A 415 -12.64 15.70 -8.12
C GLY A 415 -13.65 15.98 -7.00
N GLU A 416 -14.89 16.34 -7.33
CA GLU A 416 -16.03 16.13 -6.45
C GLU A 416 -16.27 14.63 -6.36
N SER A 417 -15.96 14.07 -5.20
CA SER A 417 -16.41 12.73 -4.86
C SER A 417 -17.90 12.59 -5.22
N SER A 418 -18.31 11.48 -5.82
CA SER A 418 -19.71 11.19 -6.19
C SER A 418 -20.69 11.16 -5.00
N PHE A 419 -20.29 11.67 -3.84
CA PHE A 419 -20.89 11.55 -2.52
C PHE A 419 -21.55 12.84 -2.04
N SER A 420 -21.66 13.88 -2.89
CA SER A 420 -22.24 15.18 -2.51
C SER A 420 -23.49 15.59 -3.29
N ARG A 421 -23.98 14.80 -4.25
CA ARG A 421 -25.27 15.10 -4.90
C ARG A 421 -26.40 14.44 -4.09
N GLY A 422 -26.81 15.13 -3.03
CA GLY A 422 -28.09 14.86 -2.40
C GLY A 422 -29.22 14.99 -3.43
N LEU A 423 -30.35 14.32 -3.17
CA LEU A 423 -31.57 14.63 -3.93
C LEU A 423 -32.03 16.06 -3.59
N PRO A 424 -32.70 16.76 -4.53
CA PRO A 424 -33.40 17.99 -4.20
C PRO A 424 -34.41 17.77 -3.06
N PRO A 425 -34.88 18.84 -2.40
CA PRO A 425 -36.00 18.74 -1.46
C PRO A 425 -37.22 18.14 -2.17
N LEU A 426 -37.67 16.97 -1.70
CA LEU A 426 -38.81 16.24 -2.26
C LEU A 426 -39.84 15.94 -1.17
N SER A 427 -41.11 15.80 -1.56
CA SER A 427 -42.19 15.37 -0.65
C SER A 427 -42.98 14.20 -1.24
N VAL A 428 -43.47 13.29 -0.38
CA VAL A 428 -44.35 12.20 -0.81
C VAL A 428 -45.64 12.78 -1.42
N GLY A 429 -46.05 12.26 -2.57
CA GLY A 429 -47.17 12.77 -3.36
C GLY A 429 -46.85 14.00 -4.23
N GLN A 430 -45.63 14.54 -4.17
CA GLN A 430 -45.21 15.64 -5.05
C GLN A 430 -45.33 15.22 -6.52
N ASN A 431 -46.02 16.03 -7.32
CA ASN A 431 -46.06 15.90 -8.77
C ASN A 431 -44.73 16.35 -9.37
N LEU A 432 -44.23 15.59 -10.33
CA LEU A 432 -42.94 15.79 -10.99
C LEU A 432 -43.15 15.97 -12.50
N PRO A 433 -43.28 17.21 -12.99
CA PRO A 433 -43.34 17.47 -14.43
C PRO A 433 -42.07 16.96 -15.12
N LEU A 434 -42.22 16.36 -16.30
CA LEU A 434 -41.06 16.07 -17.15
C LEU A 434 -40.43 17.39 -17.61
N GLN A 435 -39.11 17.46 -17.56
CA GLN A 435 -38.35 18.55 -18.15
C GLN A 435 -38.47 18.46 -19.68
N THR A 436 -38.87 19.55 -20.32
CA THR A 436 -39.09 19.64 -21.77
C THR A 436 -37.82 19.92 -22.54
#